data_AF-A0A1I1HHK9-F1
#
_entry.id   AF-A0A1I1HHK9-F1
#
_cell.length_a   1.000
_cell.length_b   1.000
_cell.length_c   1.000
_cell.angle_alpha   90.00
_cell.angle_beta   90.00
_cell.angle_gamma   90.00
#
_symmetry.space_group_name_H-M   'P 1'
#
loop_
_entity.id
_entity.type
_entity.pdbx_description
1 polymer ?
#
loop_
_entity_poly.entity_id
_entity_poly.type
_entity_poly.pdbx_seq_one_letter_code
_entity_poly.pdbx_strand_id
1 'polypeptide(L)'
;MSDPLASLLRGIILDPGLQKSISDAKIAKGVRAAETLNAVLLDAIEESGVNKDGLLTARDMATISTTVYGDPAQYVKFLEAHGNDNGDVVSGFHHVQGDGGTLVFKGRNFIDTVADAIYHYGFKVKDGRYVNEDGAANETTKDVAGWLNYFLNGENVVFGGGRADQLGTGEYSKPFRDANNETYYAGGGDDKIWAGQGRDKIYGQAGDDTSGGGDGNDRMWGGAGADHFGGDAGRDRIWGGEGKDTLSGGDGADMLDGGEGADYLNGGAGDDTLYGGANADAMYGSDGADRMDGGAGADRMDGGAGGDRISGGKGDDELSGSDGFDRLFGNAGDDTLTAGAGRDRLIGGTGRDVFKLWESKQATDTLVFNPGDSTHRSDGIDLVEGFNVDNDKIDLSGFGDIVFKKIDFAGHGQASAYYDGTYLRIDENGDRAVDMMIEFTNVNDLSGDNFIL
;
A
#
# COMPACT_ATOMS: atom_id res chain seq x y z
N MET A 1 14.98 -7.71 -32.26
CA MET A 1 14.32 -7.62 -30.95
C MET A 1 14.35 -9.02 -30.35
N SER A 2 14.50 -9.17 -29.03
CA SER A 2 14.34 -10.47 -28.38
C SER A 2 12.94 -11.01 -28.72
N ASP A 3 12.83 -12.28 -29.07
CA ASP A 3 11.53 -12.94 -29.22
C ASP A 3 10.79 -12.83 -27.87
N PRO A 4 9.65 -12.12 -27.79
CA PRO A 4 8.97 -11.89 -26.53
C PRO A 4 8.47 -13.21 -25.92
N LEU A 5 8.08 -14.19 -26.76
CA LEU A 5 7.57 -15.49 -26.31
C LEU A 5 8.67 -16.54 -26.11
N ALA A 6 9.95 -16.15 -26.10
CA ALA A 6 11.07 -17.07 -25.91
C ALA A 6 11.02 -17.82 -24.58
N SER A 7 10.45 -17.21 -23.54
CA SER A 7 10.24 -17.85 -22.22
C SER A 7 9.24 -19.01 -22.28
N LEU A 8 8.20 -18.89 -23.12
CA LEU A 8 7.23 -19.96 -23.38
C LEU A 8 7.91 -21.17 -24.05
N LEU A 9 8.71 -20.92 -25.09
CA LEU A 9 9.51 -21.96 -25.77
C LEU A 9 10.53 -22.62 -24.84
N ARG A 10 11.23 -21.80 -24.03
CA ARG A 10 12.21 -22.27 -23.06
C ARG A 10 11.58 -23.17 -22.01
N GLY A 11 10.35 -22.88 -21.58
CA GLY A 11 9.59 -23.75 -20.67
C GLY A 11 9.41 -25.15 -21.25
N ILE A 12 9.05 -25.27 -22.53
CA ILE A 12 8.88 -26.56 -23.22
C ILE A 12 10.21 -27.30 -23.33
N ILE A 13 11.27 -26.60 -23.77
CA ILE A 13 12.60 -27.20 -24.01
C ILE A 13 13.23 -27.71 -22.71
N LEU A 14 13.04 -26.98 -21.60
CA LEU A 14 13.68 -27.26 -20.32
C LEU A 14 12.78 -28.06 -19.36
N ASP A 15 11.61 -28.53 -19.79
CA ASP A 15 10.76 -29.35 -18.93
C ASP A 15 11.44 -30.70 -18.61
N PRO A 16 11.74 -30.98 -17.33
CA PRO A 16 12.50 -32.17 -16.96
C PRO A 16 11.69 -33.46 -17.13
N GLY A 17 10.37 -33.39 -17.02
CA GLY A 17 9.46 -34.51 -17.22
C GLY A 17 9.38 -34.89 -18.69
N LEU A 18 9.28 -33.89 -19.57
CA LEU A 18 9.28 -34.09 -21.02
C LEU A 18 10.61 -34.68 -21.50
N GLN A 19 11.75 -34.13 -21.05
CA GLN A 19 13.10 -34.64 -21.35
C GLN A 19 13.30 -36.10 -20.92
N LYS A 20 12.57 -36.56 -19.91
CA LYS A 20 12.61 -37.95 -19.43
C LYS A 20 11.67 -38.87 -20.20
N SER A 21 10.56 -38.34 -20.69
CA SER A 21 9.43 -39.13 -21.19
C SER A 21 9.46 -39.34 -22.70
N ILE A 22 10.04 -38.41 -23.46
CA ILE A 22 10.10 -38.47 -24.93
C ILE A 22 11.48 -38.11 -25.48
N SER A 23 11.71 -38.40 -26.77
CA SER A 23 13.00 -38.09 -27.41
C SER A 23 13.17 -36.61 -27.76
N ASP A 24 14.41 -36.13 -27.78
CA ASP A 24 14.76 -34.76 -28.23
C ASP A 24 14.19 -34.42 -29.61
N ALA A 25 14.10 -35.40 -30.51
CA ALA A 25 13.52 -35.21 -31.83
C ALA A 25 12.00 -34.94 -31.79
N LYS A 26 11.27 -35.55 -30.83
CA LYS A 26 9.84 -35.31 -30.61
C LYS A 26 9.63 -33.94 -29.92
N ILE A 27 10.45 -33.61 -28.93
CA ILE A 27 10.47 -32.26 -28.31
C ILE A 27 10.70 -31.19 -29.39
N ALA A 28 11.72 -31.36 -30.24
CA ALA A 28 12.02 -30.40 -31.30
C ALA A 28 10.89 -30.25 -32.33
N LYS A 29 10.03 -31.25 -32.53
CA LYS A 29 8.82 -31.11 -33.37
C LYS A 29 7.78 -30.23 -32.68
N GLY A 30 7.50 -30.46 -31.40
CA GLY A 30 6.57 -29.63 -30.63
C GLY A 30 7.06 -28.19 -30.49
N VAL A 31 8.37 -27.97 -30.33
CA VAL A 31 8.95 -26.61 -30.30
C VAL A 31 8.78 -25.89 -31.63
N ARG A 32 8.97 -26.56 -32.78
CA ARG A 32 8.73 -25.93 -34.10
C ARG A 32 7.26 -25.58 -34.33
N ALA A 33 6.34 -26.41 -33.82
CA ALA A 33 4.92 -26.12 -33.82
C ALA A 33 4.62 -24.87 -32.96
N ALA A 34 5.14 -24.83 -31.73
CA ALA A 34 5.06 -23.68 -30.83
C ALA A 34 5.65 -22.39 -31.45
N GLU A 35 6.79 -22.46 -32.13
CA GLU A 35 7.38 -21.32 -32.86
C GLU A 35 6.42 -20.78 -33.94
N THR A 36 5.75 -21.69 -34.65
CA THR A 36 4.76 -21.31 -35.68
C THR A 36 3.52 -20.68 -35.05
N LEU A 37 3.04 -21.23 -33.94
CA LEU A 37 1.92 -20.68 -33.16
C LEU A 37 2.25 -19.31 -32.57
N ASN A 38 3.47 -19.11 -32.07
CA ASN A 38 3.94 -17.81 -31.58
C ASN A 38 3.95 -16.77 -32.70
N ALA A 39 4.44 -17.14 -33.90
CA ALA A 39 4.45 -16.22 -35.04
C ALA A 39 3.03 -15.78 -35.44
N VAL A 40 2.08 -16.72 -35.54
CA VAL A 40 0.68 -16.40 -35.87
C VAL A 40 0.02 -15.55 -34.76
N LEU A 41 0.33 -15.80 -33.48
CA LEU A 41 -0.17 -14.99 -32.37
C LEU A 41 0.33 -13.54 -32.46
N LEU A 42 1.63 -13.36 -32.71
CA LEU A 42 2.24 -12.04 -32.82
C LEU A 42 1.70 -11.27 -34.04
N ASP A 43 1.55 -11.94 -35.19
CA ASP A 43 0.93 -11.35 -36.39
C ASP A 43 -0.51 -10.90 -36.10
N ALA A 44 -1.31 -11.73 -35.42
CA ALA A 44 -2.69 -11.39 -35.05
C ALA A 44 -2.78 -10.23 -34.04
N ILE A 45 -1.84 -10.14 -33.09
CA ILE A 45 -1.75 -9.01 -32.15
C ILE A 45 -1.41 -7.72 -32.90
N GLU A 46 -0.43 -7.77 -33.83
CA GLU A 46 -0.06 -6.61 -34.65
C GLU A 46 -1.23 -6.15 -35.53
N GLU A 47 -1.90 -7.08 -36.21
CA GLU A 47 -3.02 -6.80 -37.13
C GLU A 47 -4.25 -6.24 -36.40
N SER A 48 -4.62 -6.83 -35.27
CA SER A 48 -5.75 -6.35 -34.45
C SER A 48 -5.43 -5.06 -33.71
N GLY A 49 -4.15 -4.80 -33.44
CA GLY A 49 -3.69 -3.65 -32.68
C GLY A 49 -4.05 -3.68 -31.20
N VAL A 50 -4.34 -4.86 -30.64
CA VAL A 50 -4.48 -5.09 -29.20
C VAL A 50 -3.11 -5.00 -28.50
N ASN A 51 -3.10 -4.97 -27.16
CA ASN A 51 -1.87 -4.91 -26.34
C ASN A 51 -0.99 -3.66 -26.55
N LYS A 52 -1.51 -2.59 -27.15
CA LYS A 52 -0.75 -1.32 -27.34
C LYS A 52 -0.44 -0.61 -26.03
N ASP A 53 -1.28 -0.83 -25.04
CA ASP A 53 -1.13 -0.37 -23.66
C ASP A 53 -0.24 -1.30 -22.81
N GLY A 54 0.23 -2.41 -23.39
CA GLY A 54 1.03 -3.41 -22.68
C GLY A 54 0.21 -4.33 -21.77
N LEU A 55 -1.12 -4.35 -21.91
CA LEU A 55 -2.01 -5.23 -21.15
C LEU A 55 -2.94 -5.99 -22.10
N LEU A 56 -2.89 -7.32 -22.03
CA LEU A 56 -3.89 -8.18 -22.66
C LEU A 56 -5.04 -8.44 -21.70
N THR A 57 -6.26 -8.25 -22.17
CA THR A 57 -7.50 -8.55 -21.44
C THR A 57 -8.26 -9.72 -22.07
N ALA A 58 -9.28 -10.22 -21.38
CA ALA A 58 -10.19 -11.23 -21.94
C ALA A 58 -10.85 -10.79 -23.27
N ARG A 59 -11.03 -9.48 -23.47
CA ARG A 59 -11.58 -8.91 -24.71
C ARG A 59 -10.55 -8.93 -25.85
N ASP A 60 -9.28 -8.67 -25.54
CA ASP A 60 -8.20 -8.74 -26.52
C ASP A 60 -8.01 -10.17 -27.03
N MET A 61 -8.09 -11.15 -26.12
CA MET A 61 -8.06 -12.57 -26.48
C MET A 61 -9.18 -12.95 -27.46
N ALA A 62 -10.41 -12.46 -27.22
CA ALA A 62 -11.50 -12.66 -28.16
C ALA A 62 -11.25 -11.97 -29.51
N THR A 63 -10.61 -10.80 -29.51
CA THR A 63 -10.25 -10.07 -30.73
C THR A 63 -9.19 -10.82 -31.53
N ILE A 64 -8.12 -11.30 -30.88
CA ILE A 64 -7.08 -12.15 -31.48
C ILE A 64 -7.72 -13.37 -32.16
N SER A 65 -8.62 -14.06 -31.45
CA SER A 65 -9.37 -15.21 -31.99
C SER A 65 -10.11 -14.86 -33.28
N THR A 66 -10.86 -13.75 -33.28
CA THR A 66 -11.59 -13.33 -34.47
C THR A 66 -10.68 -12.91 -35.62
N THR A 67 -9.51 -12.32 -35.35
CA THR A 67 -8.52 -11.94 -36.36
C THR A 67 -7.95 -13.17 -37.04
N VAL A 68 -7.49 -14.15 -36.27
CA VAL A 68 -6.93 -15.41 -36.79
C VAL A 68 -7.97 -16.17 -37.60
N TYR A 69 -9.21 -16.27 -37.10
CA TYR A 69 -10.32 -16.90 -37.83
C TYR A 69 -10.70 -16.14 -39.11
N GLY A 70 -10.51 -14.82 -39.12
CA GLY A 70 -10.82 -13.94 -40.25
C GLY A 70 -9.82 -13.98 -41.39
N ASP A 71 -8.58 -14.44 -41.15
CA ASP A 71 -7.54 -14.62 -42.16
C ASP A 71 -7.34 -16.12 -42.48
N PRO A 72 -7.84 -16.61 -43.64
CA PRO A 72 -7.71 -18.02 -44.01
C PRO A 72 -6.26 -18.52 -44.07
N ALA A 73 -5.28 -17.66 -44.41
CA ALA A 73 -3.89 -18.06 -44.50
C ALA A 73 -3.27 -18.25 -43.11
N GLN A 74 -3.58 -17.36 -42.16
CA GLN A 74 -3.17 -17.53 -40.76
C GLN A 74 -3.90 -18.70 -40.10
N TYR A 75 -5.20 -18.86 -40.35
CA TYR A 75 -6.00 -19.94 -39.77
C TYR A 75 -5.49 -21.33 -40.16
N VAL A 76 -5.10 -21.53 -41.43
CA VAL A 76 -4.51 -22.80 -41.88
C VAL A 76 -3.17 -23.08 -41.18
N LYS A 77 -2.29 -22.07 -41.09
CA LYS A 77 -1.02 -22.21 -40.35
C LYS A 77 -1.26 -22.55 -38.87
N PHE A 78 -2.23 -21.89 -38.26
CA PHE A 78 -2.65 -22.14 -36.89
C PHE A 78 -3.07 -23.60 -36.70
N LEU A 79 -4.02 -24.12 -37.50
CA LEU A 79 -4.50 -25.49 -37.38
C LEU A 79 -3.39 -26.54 -37.61
N GLU A 80 -2.53 -26.31 -38.60
CA GLU A 80 -1.40 -27.23 -38.88
C GLU A 80 -0.39 -27.28 -37.72
N ALA A 81 -0.14 -26.13 -37.09
CA ALA A 81 0.81 -26.01 -35.99
C ALA A 81 0.21 -26.42 -34.64
N HIS A 82 -1.06 -26.12 -34.38
CA HIS A 82 -1.78 -26.58 -33.19
C HIS A 82 -1.84 -28.10 -33.18
N GLY A 83 -2.24 -28.70 -34.31
CA GLY A 83 -2.28 -30.14 -34.52
C GLY A 83 -3.69 -30.69 -34.48
N ASN A 84 -3.87 -31.94 -34.90
CA ASN A 84 -5.15 -32.63 -34.85
C ASN A 84 -5.06 -33.80 -33.86
N ASP A 85 -6.11 -34.03 -33.08
CA ASP A 85 -6.25 -35.17 -32.18
C ASP A 85 -7.20 -36.26 -32.71
N ASN A 86 -7.92 -36.01 -33.82
CA ASN A 86 -8.95 -36.89 -34.37
C ASN A 86 -8.43 -38.07 -35.22
N GLY A 87 -7.26 -38.67 -34.89
CA GLY A 87 -6.74 -39.88 -35.56
C GLY A 87 -5.42 -40.46 -34.99
N ASP A 88 -4.93 -41.57 -35.58
CA ASP A 88 -3.72 -42.31 -35.13
C ASP A 88 -2.37 -41.56 -35.29
N VAL A 89 -2.38 -40.30 -35.74
CA VAL A 89 -1.15 -39.52 -36.04
C VAL A 89 -1.14 -38.22 -35.24
N VAL A 90 -0.35 -38.21 -34.17
CA VAL A 90 -0.03 -36.99 -33.42
C VAL A 90 0.73 -36.01 -34.32
N SER A 91 0.25 -34.76 -34.44
CA SER A 91 0.90 -33.66 -35.18
C SER A 91 0.95 -32.38 -34.33
N GLY A 92 1.63 -31.34 -34.83
CA GLY A 92 1.60 -30.01 -34.21
C GLY A 92 2.16 -29.96 -32.78
N PHE A 93 1.53 -29.15 -31.94
CA PHE A 93 1.87 -28.99 -30.54
C PHE A 93 1.54 -30.24 -29.69
N HIS A 94 0.60 -31.07 -30.15
CA HIS A 94 0.28 -32.36 -29.51
C HIS A 94 1.48 -33.33 -29.46
N HIS A 95 2.59 -33.04 -30.15
CA HIS A 95 3.86 -33.76 -29.98
C HIS A 95 4.49 -33.62 -28.58
N VAL A 96 4.05 -32.69 -27.75
CA VAL A 96 4.57 -32.52 -26.38
C VAL A 96 3.47 -32.51 -25.31
N GLN A 97 2.22 -32.23 -25.70
CA GLN A 97 1.07 -32.30 -24.80
C GLN A 97 0.74 -33.74 -24.41
N GLY A 98 0.46 -33.97 -23.12
CA GLY A 98 0.13 -35.28 -22.56
C GLY A 98 1.33 -36.24 -22.48
N ASP A 99 2.54 -35.76 -22.79
CA ASP A 99 3.76 -36.57 -22.89
C ASP A 99 4.66 -36.45 -21.64
N GLY A 100 4.08 -36.07 -20.49
CA GLY A 100 4.75 -36.12 -19.19
C GLY A 100 5.48 -34.83 -18.80
N GLY A 101 5.02 -33.67 -19.26
CA GLY A 101 5.47 -32.37 -18.76
C GLY A 101 5.25 -32.24 -17.24
N THR A 102 6.15 -31.56 -16.54
CA THR A 102 6.16 -31.47 -15.07
C THR A 102 6.35 -30.07 -14.52
N LEU A 103 6.74 -29.10 -15.35
CA LEU A 103 6.77 -27.72 -14.92
C LEU A 103 5.35 -27.24 -14.60
N VAL A 104 5.28 -26.34 -13.64
CA VAL A 104 4.04 -25.80 -13.10
C VAL A 104 4.07 -24.28 -13.22
N PHE A 105 2.93 -23.72 -13.63
CA PHE A 105 2.68 -22.29 -13.67
C PHE A 105 1.32 -22.02 -13.00
N LYS A 106 1.31 -21.22 -11.94
CA LYS A 106 0.12 -20.97 -11.09
C LYS A 106 -0.57 -22.27 -10.63
N GLY A 107 0.21 -23.26 -10.20
CA GLY A 107 -0.31 -24.56 -9.77
C GLY A 107 -0.84 -25.49 -10.89
N ARG A 108 -0.83 -25.04 -12.15
CA ARG A 108 -1.27 -25.81 -13.33
C ARG A 108 -0.07 -26.42 -14.05
N ASN A 109 -0.28 -27.56 -14.72
CA ASN A 109 0.75 -28.11 -15.61
C ASN A 109 1.05 -27.10 -16.73
N PHE A 110 2.32 -26.73 -16.88
CA PHE A 110 2.72 -25.70 -17.82
C PHE A 110 2.43 -26.09 -19.27
N ILE A 111 2.79 -27.31 -19.69
CA ILE A 111 2.60 -27.74 -21.09
C ILE A 111 1.15 -28.14 -21.32
N ASP A 112 0.60 -28.98 -20.46
CA ASP A 112 -0.68 -29.65 -20.66
C ASP A 112 -1.89 -28.77 -20.33
N THR A 113 -1.66 -27.59 -19.74
CA THR A 113 -2.74 -26.65 -19.40
C THR A 113 -2.40 -25.24 -19.86
N VAL A 114 -1.29 -24.66 -19.41
CA VAL A 114 -1.02 -23.23 -19.65
C VAL A 114 -0.65 -22.94 -21.11
N ALA A 115 0.36 -23.62 -21.64
CA ALA A 115 0.79 -23.44 -23.03
C ALA A 115 -0.28 -23.90 -24.02
N ASP A 116 -0.92 -25.05 -23.75
CA ASP A 116 -2.07 -25.53 -24.52
C ASP A 116 -3.20 -24.49 -24.61
N ALA A 117 -3.63 -23.95 -23.47
CA ALA A 117 -4.67 -22.94 -23.42
C ALA A 117 -4.28 -21.62 -24.09
N ILE A 118 -3.02 -21.19 -23.99
CA ILE A 118 -2.51 -20.03 -24.75
C ILE A 118 -2.67 -20.31 -26.24
N TYR A 119 -2.25 -21.49 -26.71
CA TYR A 119 -2.36 -21.88 -28.12
C TYR A 119 -3.80 -22.18 -28.59
N HIS A 120 -4.80 -21.99 -27.74
CA HIS A 120 -6.21 -21.98 -28.16
C HIS A 120 -6.72 -20.63 -28.65
N TYR A 121 -5.85 -19.61 -28.72
CA TYR A 121 -6.22 -18.29 -29.21
C TYR A 121 -6.88 -18.31 -30.60
N GLY A 122 -6.58 -19.27 -31.48
CA GLY A 122 -7.19 -19.38 -32.82
C GLY A 122 -8.57 -20.03 -32.84
N PHE A 123 -9.07 -20.54 -31.72
CA PHE A 123 -10.39 -21.16 -31.61
C PHE A 123 -11.47 -20.17 -31.16
N LYS A 124 -12.73 -20.51 -31.39
CA LYS A 124 -13.87 -19.65 -31.06
C LYS A 124 -14.00 -19.45 -29.56
N VAL A 125 -14.35 -18.23 -29.16
CA VAL A 125 -14.69 -17.90 -27.78
C VAL A 125 -16.22 -17.96 -27.60
N LYS A 126 -16.67 -18.64 -26.56
CA LYS A 126 -18.09 -18.68 -26.14
C LYS A 126 -18.16 -18.58 -24.62
N ASP A 127 -19.02 -17.68 -24.13
CA ASP A 127 -19.24 -17.48 -22.69
C ASP A 127 -17.93 -17.24 -21.90
N GLY A 128 -16.99 -16.49 -22.49
CA GLY A 128 -15.70 -16.15 -21.88
C GLY A 128 -14.67 -17.29 -21.87
N ARG A 129 -14.92 -18.40 -22.58
CA ARG A 129 -14.02 -19.56 -22.67
C ARG A 129 -13.69 -19.88 -24.12
N TYR A 130 -12.48 -20.40 -24.36
CA TYR A 130 -12.19 -21.02 -25.65
C TYR A 130 -13.00 -22.31 -25.81
N VAL A 131 -13.41 -22.58 -27.04
CA VAL A 131 -14.12 -23.80 -27.42
C VAL A 131 -13.19 -24.61 -28.31
N ASN A 132 -12.81 -25.82 -27.89
CA ASN A 132 -11.91 -26.67 -28.67
C ASN A 132 -12.58 -27.20 -29.95
N GLU A 133 -11.84 -27.99 -30.73
CA GLU A 133 -12.29 -28.56 -32.02
C GLU A 133 -13.57 -29.40 -31.90
N ASP A 134 -13.77 -30.05 -30.75
CA ASP A 134 -14.94 -30.89 -30.45
C ASP A 134 -16.13 -30.11 -29.86
N GLY A 135 -16.01 -28.80 -29.68
CA GLY A 135 -17.07 -27.98 -29.10
C GLY A 135 -17.09 -27.94 -27.56
N ALA A 136 -16.09 -28.53 -26.90
CA ALA A 136 -15.95 -28.53 -25.44
C ALA A 136 -15.30 -27.23 -24.95
N ALA A 137 -15.71 -26.77 -23.76
CA ALA A 137 -15.15 -25.59 -23.13
C ALA A 137 -13.74 -25.88 -22.59
N ASN A 138 -12.76 -25.09 -23.00
CA ASN A 138 -11.41 -25.05 -22.45
C ASN A 138 -11.24 -23.82 -21.54
N GLU A 139 -10.03 -23.38 -21.20
CA GLU A 139 -9.77 -22.31 -20.23
C GLU A 139 -10.44 -20.97 -20.55
N THR A 140 -10.63 -20.16 -19.51
CA THR A 140 -11.22 -18.84 -19.67
C THR A 140 -10.26 -17.92 -20.43
N THR A 141 -10.80 -17.03 -21.26
CA THR A 141 -9.98 -16.01 -21.94
C THR A 141 -9.31 -15.06 -20.96
N LYS A 142 -9.86 -14.95 -19.74
CA LYS A 142 -9.34 -14.17 -18.63
C LYS A 142 -8.06 -14.77 -18.05
N ASP A 143 -8.07 -16.08 -17.76
CA ASP A 143 -6.88 -16.79 -17.29
C ASP A 143 -5.79 -16.80 -18.37
N VAL A 144 -6.17 -17.09 -19.61
CA VAL A 144 -5.22 -17.10 -20.74
C VAL A 144 -4.62 -15.72 -20.99
N ALA A 145 -5.41 -14.65 -20.90
CA ALA A 145 -4.89 -13.28 -20.97
C ALA A 145 -3.87 -13.03 -19.86
N GLY A 146 -4.19 -13.43 -18.63
CA GLY A 146 -3.31 -13.32 -17.47
C GLY A 146 -1.96 -13.98 -17.66
N TRP A 147 -1.96 -15.24 -18.10
CA TRP A 147 -0.74 -16.00 -18.38
C TRP A 147 0.05 -15.41 -19.56
N LEU A 148 -0.64 -15.03 -20.64
CA LEU A 148 0.03 -14.49 -21.82
C LEU A 148 0.68 -13.13 -21.54
N ASN A 149 0.13 -12.30 -20.64
CA ASN A 149 0.81 -11.08 -20.19
C ASN A 149 2.19 -11.39 -19.58
N TYR A 150 2.36 -12.50 -18.85
CA TYR A 150 3.67 -12.85 -18.28
C TYR A 150 4.67 -13.15 -19.40
N PHE A 151 4.27 -13.97 -20.37
CA PHE A 151 5.15 -14.37 -21.46
C PHE A 151 5.41 -13.22 -22.44
N LEU A 152 4.44 -12.35 -22.69
CA LEU A 152 4.53 -11.31 -23.71
C LEU A 152 5.01 -9.96 -23.15
N ASN A 153 4.47 -9.55 -22.00
CA ASN A 153 4.65 -8.23 -21.40
C ASN A 153 5.52 -8.26 -20.13
N GLY A 154 5.82 -9.44 -19.59
CA GLY A 154 6.62 -9.62 -18.38
C GLY A 154 5.85 -9.39 -17.07
N GLU A 155 4.51 -9.29 -17.13
CA GLU A 155 3.65 -9.12 -15.95
C GLU A 155 2.66 -10.28 -15.83
N ASN A 156 2.64 -10.99 -14.71
CA ASN A 156 1.67 -12.06 -14.48
C ASN A 156 0.38 -11.47 -13.91
N VAL A 157 -0.70 -11.51 -14.68
CA VAL A 157 -1.93 -10.78 -14.32
C VAL A 157 -3.03 -11.75 -13.87
N VAL A 158 -3.71 -11.41 -12.79
CA VAL A 158 -4.86 -12.11 -12.24
C VAL A 158 -6.04 -11.17 -12.27
N PHE A 159 -7.05 -11.49 -13.06
CA PHE A 159 -8.24 -10.68 -13.13
C PHE A 159 -9.31 -11.23 -12.18
N GLY A 160 -10.18 -10.36 -11.70
CA GLY A 160 -11.51 -10.61 -11.13
C GLY A 160 -12.61 -10.17 -12.12
N GLY A 161 -13.80 -9.90 -11.64
CA GLY A 161 -15.04 -9.78 -12.40
C GLY A 161 -15.84 -8.58 -11.93
N GLY A 162 -17.17 -8.68 -12.04
CA GLY A 162 -18.09 -7.66 -11.49
C GLY A 162 -18.94 -8.21 -10.34
N ARG A 163 -18.48 -9.28 -9.71
CA ARG A 163 -19.06 -9.94 -8.54
C ARG A 163 -17.90 -10.35 -7.64
N ALA A 164 -18.21 -10.54 -6.36
CA ALA A 164 -17.31 -11.13 -5.38
C ALA A 164 -16.55 -12.35 -5.93
N ASP A 165 -15.23 -12.21 -5.96
CA ASP A 165 -14.25 -13.17 -6.43
C ASP A 165 -13.31 -13.60 -5.29
N GLN A 166 -12.68 -14.76 -5.47
CA GLN A 166 -11.57 -15.20 -4.64
C GLN A 166 -10.35 -15.37 -5.53
N LEU A 167 -9.41 -14.45 -5.38
CA LEU A 167 -8.19 -14.38 -6.16
C LEU A 167 -7.01 -14.77 -5.27
N GLY A 168 -6.09 -15.53 -5.84
CA GLY A 168 -4.88 -15.90 -5.12
C GLY A 168 -3.74 -16.23 -6.05
N THR A 169 -2.57 -16.38 -5.44
CA THR A 169 -1.36 -16.85 -6.11
C THR A 169 -1.44 -18.32 -6.49
N GLY A 170 -0.40 -18.82 -7.16
CA GLY A 170 -0.23 -20.24 -7.39
C GLY A 170 1.24 -20.64 -7.33
N GLU A 171 1.49 -21.94 -7.50
CA GLU A 171 2.86 -22.45 -7.48
C GLU A 171 3.55 -22.24 -8.83
N TYR A 172 4.79 -21.76 -8.81
CA TYR A 172 5.61 -21.57 -10.01
C TYR A 172 6.89 -22.38 -9.95
N SER A 173 7.16 -23.14 -11.00
CA SER A 173 8.43 -23.83 -11.15
C SER A 173 9.59 -22.85 -11.36
N LYS A 174 10.82 -23.28 -11.03
CA LYS A 174 12.03 -22.42 -11.08
C LYS A 174 12.18 -21.55 -12.35
N PRO A 175 11.88 -22.02 -13.58
CA PRO A 175 11.97 -21.17 -14.77
C PRO A 175 11.00 -19.98 -14.78
N PHE A 176 9.93 -20.04 -14.00
CA PHE A 176 8.85 -19.05 -13.93
C PHE A 176 8.77 -18.37 -12.56
N ARG A 177 9.82 -18.48 -11.73
CA ARG A 177 9.79 -17.95 -10.36
C ARG A 177 9.52 -16.44 -10.32
N ASP A 178 9.91 -15.69 -11.33
CA ASP A 178 9.63 -14.25 -11.39
C ASP A 178 8.14 -13.93 -11.62
N ALA A 179 7.34 -14.93 -12.04
CA ALA A 179 5.88 -14.82 -12.16
C ALA A 179 5.17 -14.75 -10.79
N ASN A 180 5.89 -14.97 -9.70
CA ASN A 180 5.47 -14.64 -8.34
C ASN A 180 5.28 -13.12 -8.14
N ASN A 181 5.70 -12.25 -9.05
CA ASN A 181 5.29 -10.84 -8.98
C ASN A 181 4.00 -10.71 -9.80
N GLU A 182 2.87 -10.84 -9.14
CA GLU A 182 1.55 -10.80 -9.72
C GLU A 182 0.92 -9.41 -9.69
N THR A 183 -0.01 -9.18 -10.62
CA THR A 183 -0.86 -8.00 -10.64
C THR A 183 -2.32 -8.43 -10.62
N TYR A 184 -3.03 -8.08 -9.55
CA TYR A 184 -4.43 -8.42 -9.33
C TYR A 184 -5.32 -7.23 -9.70
N TYR A 185 -6.29 -7.46 -10.57
CA TYR A 185 -7.37 -6.52 -10.88
C TYR A 185 -8.70 -7.14 -10.46
N ALA A 186 -9.16 -6.88 -9.23
CA ALA A 186 -10.31 -7.55 -8.64
C ALA A 186 -11.63 -7.15 -9.32
N GLY A 187 -11.84 -5.85 -9.51
CA GLY A 187 -12.87 -5.35 -10.42
C GLY A 187 -14.06 -4.78 -9.65
N GLY A 188 -15.16 -5.51 -9.61
CA GLY A 188 -16.35 -5.06 -8.88
C GLY A 188 -16.88 -6.14 -7.95
N GLY A 189 -17.44 -5.72 -6.83
CA GLY A 189 -17.98 -6.58 -5.79
C GLY A 189 -16.95 -6.87 -4.71
N ASP A 190 -17.40 -7.43 -3.59
CA ASP A 190 -16.58 -7.62 -2.39
C ASP A 190 -15.62 -8.81 -2.57
N ASP A 191 -14.37 -8.53 -2.92
CA ASP A 191 -13.38 -9.51 -3.35
C ASP A 191 -12.46 -9.97 -2.21
N LYS A 192 -11.88 -11.16 -2.37
CA LYS A 192 -10.83 -11.68 -1.47
C LYS A 192 -9.56 -11.98 -2.25
N ILE A 193 -8.45 -11.38 -1.84
CA ILE A 193 -7.19 -11.43 -2.60
C ILE A 193 -6.05 -11.86 -1.68
N TRP A 194 -5.29 -12.89 -2.07
CA TRP A 194 -4.12 -13.36 -1.31
C TRP A 194 -2.92 -13.60 -2.24
N ALA A 195 -2.00 -12.62 -2.28
CA ALA A 195 -0.93 -12.56 -3.27
C ALA A 195 0.33 -13.38 -2.90
N GLY A 196 0.59 -13.54 -1.61
CA GLY A 196 1.37 -14.65 -1.07
C GLY A 196 2.88 -14.44 -1.09
N GLN A 197 3.55 -14.52 -2.25
CA GLN A 197 5.02 -14.43 -2.32
C GLN A 197 5.37 -13.60 -3.53
N GLY A 198 6.17 -12.55 -3.39
CA GLY A 198 6.67 -11.81 -4.53
C GLY A 198 6.81 -10.32 -4.29
N ARG A 199 6.40 -9.52 -5.26
CA ARG A 199 6.24 -8.06 -5.13
C ARG A 199 5.04 -7.73 -5.97
N ASP A 200 3.91 -7.75 -5.31
CA ASP A 200 2.62 -7.81 -5.95
C ASP A 200 2.03 -6.40 -6.12
N LYS A 201 1.15 -6.29 -7.11
CA LYS A 201 0.29 -5.13 -7.28
C LYS A 201 -1.14 -5.57 -7.11
N ILE A 202 -1.89 -4.96 -6.21
CA ILE A 202 -3.27 -5.34 -5.92
C ILE A 202 -4.17 -4.13 -6.12
N TYR A 203 -5.14 -4.25 -7.02
CA TYR A 203 -6.19 -3.26 -7.25
C TYR A 203 -7.55 -3.89 -6.90
N GLY A 204 -8.07 -3.59 -5.71
CA GLY A 204 -9.42 -3.99 -5.27
C GLY A 204 -10.50 -3.41 -6.20
N GLN A 205 -10.41 -2.10 -6.44
CA GLN A 205 -11.27 -1.30 -7.30
C GLN A 205 -12.61 -0.94 -6.65
N ALA A 206 -13.66 -1.73 -6.79
CA ALA A 206 -14.98 -1.36 -6.29
C ALA A 206 -15.63 -2.47 -5.48
N GLY A 207 -16.12 -2.16 -4.30
CA GLY A 207 -16.67 -3.14 -3.37
C GLY A 207 -15.92 -3.09 -2.05
N ASP A 208 -16.42 -3.79 -1.04
CA ASP A 208 -15.75 -3.89 0.25
C ASP A 208 -14.75 -5.06 0.19
N ASP A 209 -13.49 -4.78 -0.15
CA ASP A 209 -12.49 -5.80 -0.47
C ASP A 209 -11.68 -6.25 0.75
N THR A 210 -11.21 -7.50 0.74
CA THR A 210 -10.28 -8.03 1.74
C THR A 210 -9.02 -8.55 1.06
N SER A 211 -7.85 -8.03 1.44
CA SER A 211 -6.59 -8.40 0.79
C SER A 211 -5.42 -8.59 1.75
N GLY A 212 -4.54 -9.54 1.42
CA GLY A 212 -3.19 -9.66 1.98
C GLY A 212 -2.12 -9.72 0.90
N GLY A 213 -1.08 -8.90 1.05
CA GLY A 213 0.12 -8.87 0.20
C GLY A 213 0.93 -10.15 0.33
N GLY A 214 1.25 -10.54 1.57
CA GLY A 214 2.05 -11.71 1.88
C GLY A 214 3.53 -11.35 2.01
N ASP A 215 4.42 -12.23 1.56
CA ASP A 215 5.86 -11.93 1.56
C ASP A 215 6.19 -11.08 0.34
N GLY A 216 6.80 -9.92 0.53
CA GLY A 216 7.12 -9.07 -0.60
C GLY A 216 7.34 -7.62 -0.28
N ASN A 217 7.44 -6.82 -1.34
CA ASN A 217 7.31 -5.37 -1.19
C ASN A 217 6.19 -4.98 -2.14
N ASP A 218 4.99 -4.97 -1.59
CA ASP A 218 3.75 -4.96 -2.34
C ASP A 218 3.19 -3.55 -2.48
N ARG A 219 2.29 -3.40 -3.44
CA ARG A 219 1.54 -2.17 -3.66
C ARG A 219 0.07 -2.48 -3.78
N MET A 220 -0.73 -1.86 -2.94
CA MET A 220 -2.13 -2.22 -2.77
C MET A 220 -3.00 -0.97 -2.81
N TRP A 221 -4.06 -1.01 -3.61
CA TRP A 221 -5.07 0.03 -3.73
C TRP A 221 -6.43 -0.61 -3.46
N GLY A 222 -7.11 -0.21 -2.38
CA GLY A 222 -8.46 -0.63 -2.03
C GLY A 222 -9.44 -0.14 -3.09
N GLY A 223 -9.57 1.17 -3.21
CA GLY A 223 -10.37 1.82 -4.24
C GLY A 223 -11.60 2.44 -3.62
N ALA A 224 -12.78 1.92 -3.94
CA ALA A 224 -14.05 2.41 -3.40
C ALA A 224 -14.75 1.31 -2.62
N GLY A 225 -15.11 1.58 -1.36
CA GLY A 225 -15.71 0.62 -0.46
C GLY A 225 -14.99 0.63 0.89
N ALA A 226 -15.51 -0.11 1.86
CA ALA A 226 -14.82 -0.26 3.15
C ALA A 226 -13.85 -1.45 3.07
N ASP A 227 -12.58 -1.16 2.83
CA ASP A 227 -11.56 -2.16 2.51
C ASP A 227 -10.78 -2.63 3.75
N HIS A 228 -10.37 -3.90 3.75
CA HIS A 228 -9.51 -4.49 4.78
C HIS A 228 -8.24 -5.07 4.19
N PHE A 229 -7.15 -4.31 4.26
CA PHE A 229 -5.91 -4.58 3.52
C PHE A 229 -4.72 -4.75 4.49
N GLY A 230 -3.96 -5.84 4.32
CA GLY A 230 -2.71 -6.10 5.04
C GLY A 230 -1.53 -6.25 4.08
N GLY A 231 -0.41 -5.59 4.36
CA GLY A 231 0.85 -5.76 3.63
C GLY A 231 1.52 -7.11 3.94
N ASP A 232 1.47 -7.49 5.22
CA ASP A 232 2.12 -8.67 5.80
C ASP A 232 3.63 -8.49 5.95
N ALA A 233 4.48 -9.10 5.12
CA ALA A 233 5.92 -9.10 5.35
C ALA A 233 6.68 -8.38 4.24
N GLY A 234 7.52 -7.44 4.65
CA GLY A 234 8.42 -6.67 3.81
C GLY A 234 7.96 -5.22 3.71
N ARG A 235 8.37 -4.49 2.67
CA ARG A 235 8.15 -3.02 2.65
C ARG A 235 7.04 -2.64 1.70
N ASP A 236 5.87 -2.39 2.25
CA ASP A 236 4.61 -2.30 1.53
C ASP A 236 4.13 -0.87 1.38
N ARG A 237 3.22 -0.69 0.42
CA ARG A 237 2.51 0.57 0.21
C ARG A 237 1.03 0.29 0.01
N ILE A 238 0.20 0.85 0.86
CA ILE A 238 -1.23 0.57 0.92
C ILE A 238 -1.98 1.89 0.86
N TRP A 239 -2.91 1.99 -0.09
CA TRP A 239 -3.87 3.08 -0.21
C TRP A 239 -5.26 2.50 0.00
N GLY A 240 -6.01 3.00 0.99
CA GLY A 240 -7.41 2.64 1.24
C GLY A 240 -8.31 3.18 0.13
N GLY A 241 -8.46 4.49 0.05
CA GLY A 241 -9.17 5.16 -1.03
C GLY A 241 -10.42 5.86 -0.52
N GLU A 242 -11.58 5.54 -1.08
CA GLU A 242 -12.88 6.03 -0.61
C GLU A 242 -13.51 4.98 0.30
N GLY A 243 -13.85 5.31 1.55
CA GLY A 243 -14.64 4.39 2.36
C GLY A 243 -14.43 4.49 3.85
N LYS A 244 -14.31 3.36 4.53
CA LYS A 244 -13.88 3.28 5.92
C LYS A 244 -12.97 2.08 5.95
N ASP A 245 -11.69 2.35 5.86
CA ASP A 245 -10.70 1.35 5.57
C ASP A 245 -10.01 0.87 6.84
N THR A 246 -9.52 -0.36 6.79
CA THR A 246 -8.71 -0.95 7.85
C THR A 246 -7.43 -1.46 7.23
N LEU A 247 -6.36 -0.71 7.42
CA LEU A 247 -5.05 -0.93 6.81
C LEU A 247 -4.04 -1.41 7.86
N SER A 248 -3.24 -2.42 7.52
CA SER A 248 -2.13 -2.92 8.34
C SER A 248 -0.87 -3.06 7.50
N GLY A 249 0.24 -2.45 7.92
CA GLY A 249 1.55 -2.59 7.24
C GLY A 249 2.10 -3.99 7.45
N GLY A 250 2.38 -4.34 8.71
CA GLY A 250 2.89 -5.65 9.09
C GLY A 250 4.35 -5.59 9.51
N ASP A 251 5.18 -6.53 9.07
CA ASP A 251 6.63 -6.49 9.31
C ASP A 251 7.29 -5.66 8.20
N GLY A 252 7.86 -4.50 8.46
CA GLY A 252 8.16 -3.65 7.32
C GLY A 252 8.83 -2.32 7.60
N ALA A 253 8.59 -1.37 6.72
CA ALA A 253 8.89 0.06 6.88
C ALA A 253 7.94 0.76 5.92
N ASP A 254 6.67 0.67 6.25
CA ASP A 254 5.54 0.69 5.34
C ASP A 254 5.00 2.09 5.12
N MET A 255 4.21 2.23 4.07
CA MET A 255 3.46 3.45 3.82
C MET A 255 1.98 3.13 3.72
N LEU A 256 1.19 3.72 4.62
CA LEU A 256 -0.26 3.56 4.68
C LEU A 256 -0.91 4.93 4.45
N ASP A 257 -1.94 4.96 3.62
CA ASP A 257 -2.73 6.16 3.29
C ASP A 257 -4.21 5.77 3.31
N GLY A 258 -4.96 6.24 4.31
CA GLY A 258 -6.38 5.95 4.51
C GLY A 258 -7.22 6.54 3.37
N GLY A 259 -7.12 7.86 3.21
CA GLY A 259 -7.74 8.58 2.12
C GLY A 259 -8.98 9.34 2.58
N GLU A 260 -10.14 9.00 2.03
CA GLU A 260 -11.42 9.61 2.40
C GLU A 260 -12.21 8.67 3.31
N GLY A 261 -12.60 9.18 4.48
CA GLY A 261 -13.48 8.47 5.40
C GLY A 261 -12.78 8.12 6.71
N ALA A 262 -13.51 7.50 7.63
CA ALA A 262 -13.04 7.36 9.00
C ALA A 262 -12.23 6.07 9.18
N ASP A 263 -10.93 6.13 8.94
CA ASP A 263 -10.08 4.96 8.71
C ASP A 263 -9.40 4.43 9.98
N TYR A 264 -8.92 3.19 9.89
CA TYR A 264 -8.06 2.56 10.89
C TYR A 264 -6.75 2.16 10.24
N LEU A 265 -5.63 2.69 10.73
CA LEU A 265 -4.29 2.40 10.22
C LEU A 265 -3.40 1.85 11.35
N ASN A 266 -2.69 0.76 11.06
CA ASN A 266 -1.66 0.21 11.94
C ASN A 266 -0.37 -0.03 11.15
N GLY A 267 0.71 0.65 11.51
CA GLY A 267 2.04 0.48 10.88
C GLY A 267 2.55 -0.94 11.08
N GLY A 268 2.73 -1.33 12.33
CA GLY A 268 3.15 -2.67 12.70
C GLY A 268 4.57 -2.65 13.24
N ALA A 269 5.49 -3.35 12.59
CA ALA A 269 6.89 -3.35 12.97
C ALA A 269 7.74 -2.63 11.94
N GLY A 270 8.66 -1.79 12.41
CA GLY A 270 9.57 -1.02 11.57
C GLY A 270 9.21 0.46 11.50
N ASP A 271 10.05 1.24 10.84
CA ASP A 271 9.86 2.69 10.76
C ASP A 271 8.82 3.01 9.67
N ASP A 272 7.57 3.25 10.07
CA ASP A 272 6.42 3.38 9.18
C ASP A 272 6.04 4.84 8.88
N THR A 273 5.27 5.03 7.82
CA THR A 273 4.66 6.31 7.46
C THR A 273 3.16 6.15 7.25
N LEU A 274 2.36 6.82 8.08
CA LEU A 274 0.90 6.72 8.07
C LEU A 274 0.28 8.09 7.76
N TYR A 275 -0.71 8.10 6.87
CA TYR A 275 -1.54 9.26 6.54
C TYR A 275 -3.01 8.89 6.77
N GLY A 276 -3.71 9.58 7.67
CA GLY A 276 -5.14 9.39 7.93
C GLY A 276 -5.96 9.87 6.73
N GLY A 277 -5.91 11.19 6.49
CA GLY A 277 -6.49 11.81 5.32
C GLY A 277 -7.62 12.76 5.70
N ALA A 278 -8.83 12.45 5.25
CA ALA A 278 -10.02 13.22 5.58
C ALA A 278 -10.94 12.41 6.50
N ASN A 279 -11.64 13.10 7.40
CA ASN A 279 -12.46 12.54 8.48
C ASN A 279 -11.63 12.06 9.67
N ALA A 280 -12.33 11.53 10.69
CA ALA A 280 -11.72 11.20 11.97
C ALA A 280 -11.13 9.79 11.92
N ASP A 281 -9.81 9.71 12.00
CA ASP A 281 -9.03 8.49 11.82
C ASP A 281 -8.49 7.94 13.14
N ALA A 282 -8.18 6.64 13.15
CA ALA A 282 -7.47 5.98 14.23
C ALA A 282 -6.17 5.38 13.71
N MET A 283 -5.03 5.87 14.20
CA MET A 283 -3.71 5.55 13.68
C MET A 283 -2.79 5.05 14.80
N TYR A 284 -2.08 3.96 14.54
CA TYR A 284 -1.13 3.34 15.45
C TYR A 284 0.20 3.10 14.72
N GLY A 285 1.28 3.72 15.17
CA GLY A 285 2.64 3.46 14.65
C GLY A 285 3.10 2.05 15.00
N SER A 286 2.97 1.70 16.30
CA SER A 286 3.36 0.42 16.90
C SER A 286 4.85 0.32 17.20
N ASP A 287 5.64 -0.57 16.58
CA ASP A 287 7.07 -0.70 16.89
C ASP A 287 7.89 0.04 15.82
N GLY A 288 8.71 1.03 16.15
CA GLY A 288 9.54 1.73 15.16
C GLY A 288 9.59 3.22 15.38
N ALA A 289 10.43 3.93 14.63
CA ALA A 289 10.42 5.39 14.62
C ALA A 289 9.51 5.91 13.51
N ASP A 290 8.25 6.18 13.87
CA ASP A 290 7.17 6.37 12.93
C ASP A 290 6.95 7.82 12.54
N ARG A 291 6.34 8.00 11.37
CA ARG A 291 5.85 9.30 10.90
C ARG A 291 4.36 9.24 10.64
N MET A 292 3.59 10.03 11.37
CA MET A 292 2.13 10.02 11.29
C MET A 292 1.59 11.43 11.01
N ASP A 293 0.59 11.51 10.14
CA ASP A 293 -0.14 12.74 9.80
C ASP A 293 -1.65 12.44 9.74
N GLY A 294 -2.44 12.97 10.67
CA GLY A 294 -3.88 12.71 10.77
C GLY A 294 -4.64 13.37 9.62
N GLY A 295 -4.28 14.61 9.31
CA GLY A 295 -4.79 15.33 8.16
C GLY A 295 -5.94 16.25 8.55
N ALA A 296 -7.17 15.92 8.22
CA ALA A 296 -8.33 16.71 8.56
C ALA A 296 -9.40 15.85 9.21
N GLY A 297 -9.67 16.05 10.49
CA GLY A 297 -10.43 15.06 11.22
C GLY A 297 -10.64 15.46 12.65
N ALA A 298 -10.77 14.47 13.50
CA ALA A 298 -10.61 14.60 14.94
C ALA A 298 -9.95 13.28 15.31
N ASP A 299 -8.64 13.26 15.14
CA ASP A 299 -7.89 12.04 14.91
C ASP A 299 -7.36 11.47 16.21
N ARG A 300 -7.29 10.14 16.30
CA ARG A 300 -6.66 9.44 17.43
C ARG A 300 -5.38 8.81 16.95
N MET A 301 -4.24 9.24 17.51
CA MET A 301 -2.92 8.79 17.08
C MET A 301 -2.08 8.32 18.26
N ASP A 302 -1.47 7.15 18.13
CA ASP A 302 -0.53 6.57 19.10
C ASP A 302 0.75 6.16 18.37
N GLY A 303 1.88 6.77 18.74
CA GLY A 303 3.19 6.45 18.15
C GLY A 303 3.64 5.04 18.47
N GLY A 304 3.43 4.59 19.71
CA GLY A 304 3.88 3.28 20.17
C GLY A 304 5.29 3.34 20.73
N ALA A 305 6.21 2.54 20.19
CA ALA A 305 7.56 2.40 20.70
C ALA A 305 8.59 2.90 19.68
N GLY A 306 9.27 3.99 19.99
CA GLY A 306 10.35 4.49 19.15
C GLY A 306 10.49 6.00 19.24
N GLY A 307 10.89 6.65 18.15
CA GLY A 307 11.18 8.08 18.16
C GLY A 307 10.27 8.78 17.18
N ASP A 308 9.02 9.00 17.60
CA ASP A 308 7.94 9.22 16.65
C ASP A 308 7.79 10.69 16.28
N ARG A 309 7.17 10.90 15.12
CA ARG A 309 6.75 12.22 14.68
C ARG A 309 5.28 12.18 14.30
N ILE A 310 4.46 12.78 15.16
CA ILE A 310 3.01 12.76 15.05
C ILE A 310 2.50 14.17 14.79
N SER A 311 1.71 14.33 13.74
CA SER A 311 1.03 15.57 13.36
C SER A 311 -0.47 15.31 13.33
N GLY A 312 -1.25 15.98 14.19
CA GLY A 312 -2.71 15.86 14.19
C GLY A 312 -3.31 16.46 12.92
N GLY A 313 -3.11 17.77 12.74
CA GLY A 313 -3.41 18.44 11.48
C GLY A 313 -4.52 19.46 11.67
N LYS A 314 -5.74 19.16 11.24
CA LYS A 314 -6.90 20.01 11.49
C LYS A 314 -7.94 19.24 12.29
N GLY A 315 -8.55 19.96 13.22
CA GLY A 315 -9.60 19.46 14.09
C GLY A 315 -9.04 19.07 15.45
N ASP A 316 -9.90 18.53 16.30
CA ASP A 316 -9.56 18.35 17.72
C ASP A 316 -8.96 16.95 17.90
N ASP A 317 -7.63 16.87 17.95
CA ASP A 317 -6.89 15.60 17.85
C ASP A 317 -6.44 15.06 19.22
N GLU A 318 -6.32 13.74 19.35
CA GLU A 318 -5.74 13.05 20.52
C GLU A 318 -4.45 12.33 20.12
N LEU A 319 -3.31 12.87 20.55
CA LEU A 319 -1.97 12.39 20.21
C LEU A 319 -1.28 11.78 21.44
N SER A 320 -0.68 10.60 21.27
CA SER A 320 0.16 9.93 22.28
C SER A 320 1.51 9.56 21.68
N GLY A 321 2.62 10.04 22.28
CA GLY A 321 3.98 9.62 21.89
C GLY A 321 4.31 8.22 22.38
N SER A 322 3.80 7.85 23.56
CA SER A 322 4.01 6.54 24.19
C SER A 322 5.45 6.31 24.64
N ASP A 323 6.26 5.44 24.03
CA ASP A 323 7.63 5.16 24.48
C ASP A 323 8.65 5.77 23.51
N GLY A 324 9.57 6.59 24.02
CA GLY A 324 10.85 6.91 23.39
C GLY A 324 11.15 8.39 23.26
N PHE A 325 11.34 8.95 22.06
CA PHE A 325 11.72 10.36 21.89
C PHE A 325 10.86 11.03 20.83
N ASP A 326 9.73 11.55 21.26
CA ASP A 326 8.64 11.86 20.36
C ASP A 326 8.53 13.35 20.05
N ARG A 327 7.97 13.64 18.89
CA ARG A 327 7.65 15.01 18.46
C ARG A 327 6.20 15.07 18.05
N LEU A 328 5.40 15.68 18.91
CA LEU A 328 3.96 15.81 18.75
C LEU A 328 3.63 17.24 18.30
N PHE A 329 2.79 17.35 17.29
CA PHE A 329 2.29 18.61 16.73
C PHE A 329 0.76 18.49 16.62
N GLY A 330 -0.01 19.19 17.45
CA GLY A 330 -1.48 19.23 17.30
C GLY A 330 -1.89 19.96 16.01
N ASN A 331 -1.25 21.11 15.79
CA ASN A 331 -1.47 22.08 14.72
C ASN A 331 -2.71 22.95 14.89
N ALA A 332 -3.89 22.57 14.40
CA ALA A 332 -5.04 23.46 14.42
C ALA A 332 -6.28 22.76 14.96
N GLY A 333 -6.78 23.20 16.10
CA GLY A 333 -7.90 22.58 16.80
C GLY A 333 -7.66 22.59 18.30
N ASP A 334 -8.61 22.08 19.06
CA ASP A 334 -8.44 21.92 20.51
C ASP A 334 -7.81 20.54 20.79
N ASP A 335 -6.48 20.47 20.79
CA ASP A 335 -5.76 19.20 20.76
C ASP A 335 -5.42 18.67 22.17
N THR A 336 -5.30 17.35 22.30
CA THR A 336 -4.78 16.68 23.51
C THR A 336 -3.49 15.94 23.17
N LEU A 337 -2.38 16.38 23.74
CA LEU A 337 -1.06 15.78 23.53
C LEU A 337 -0.57 15.11 24.81
N THR A 338 -0.34 13.80 24.74
CA THR A 338 0.26 13.00 25.81
C THR A 338 1.68 12.64 25.42
N ALA A 339 2.67 13.09 26.21
CA ALA A 339 4.09 12.87 25.91
C ALA A 339 4.41 11.37 25.90
N GLY A 340 4.33 10.74 27.08
CA GLY A 340 4.76 9.36 27.25
C GLY A 340 6.10 9.28 27.96
N ALA A 341 6.78 8.15 27.87
CA ALA A 341 8.10 7.96 28.46
C ALA A 341 9.17 8.48 27.51
N GLY A 342 9.95 9.46 27.92
CA GLY A 342 10.95 9.96 27.00
C GLY A 342 11.54 11.31 27.33
N ARG A 343 12.09 11.90 26.29
CA ARG A 343 12.36 13.33 26.20
C ARG A 343 11.67 13.79 24.95
N ASP A 344 10.47 14.28 25.16
CA ASP A 344 9.54 14.55 24.09
C ASP A 344 9.47 16.05 23.84
N ARG A 345 9.02 16.40 22.65
CA ARG A 345 8.83 17.79 22.24
C ARG A 345 7.43 17.98 21.72
N LEU A 346 6.63 18.74 22.44
CA LEU A 346 5.21 18.94 22.17
C LEU A 346 4.98 20.38 21.70
N ILE A 347 4.20 20.53 20.63
CA ILE A 347 3.63 21.80 20.18
C ILE A 347 2.14 21.57 19.99
N GLY A 348 1.30 22.29 20.74
CA GLY A 348 -0.15 22.25 20.58
C GLY A 348 -0.53 22.85 19.24
N GLY A 349 -0.30 24.15 19.09
CA GLY A 349 -0.56 24.87 17.85
C GLY A 349 -1.62 25.92 18.12
N THR A 350 -2.53 26.19 17.19
CA THR A 350 -3.64 27.10 17.43
C THR A 350 -4.84 26.37 18.00
N GLY A 351 -5.43 26.91 19.05
CA GLY A 351 -6.67 26.39 19.62
C GLY A 351 -6.55 26.39 21.13
N ARG A 352 -7.30 25.50 21.79
CA ARG A 352 -7.17 25.28 23.22
C ARG A 352 -6.61 23.90 23.47
N ASP A 353 -5.31 23.84 23.68
CA ASP A 353 -4.61 22.56 23.77
C ASP A 353 -4.46 22.07 25.20
N VAL A 354 -4.35 20.75 25.37
CA VAL A 354 -4.08 20.07 26.64
C VAL A 354 -2.82 19.23 26.52
N PHE A 355 -1.79 19.63 27.26
CA PHE A 355 -0.54 18.89 27.39
C PHE A 355 -0.56 18.02 28.65
N LYS A 356 -0.38 16.70 28.49
CA LYS A 356 -0.38 15.72 29.57
C LYS A 356 1.01 15.11 29.75
N LEU A 357 1.64 15.46 30.87
CA LEU A 357 2.99 15.05 31.30
C LEU A 357 2.94 14.22 32.59
N TRP A 358 2.04 13.23 32.65
CA TRP A 358 1.77 12.45 33.88
C TRP A 358 2.70 11.23 34.07
N GLU A 359 3.71 11.09 33.23
CA GLU A 359 4.68 9.99 33.21
C GLU A 359 5.64 9.96 34.43
N SER A 360 6.56 9.00 34.40
CA SER A 360 7.61 8.85 35.41
C SER A 360 8.41 10.15 35.55
N LYS A 361 8.70 10.57 36.78
CA LYS A 361 9.51 11.76 37.14
C LYS A 361 10.96 11.77 36.62
N GLN A 362 11.34 10.87 35.72
CA GLN A 362 12.63 10.82 35.04
C GLN A 362 12.53 11.26 33.57
N ALA A 363 11.33 11.33 33.00
CA ALA A 363 11.10 11.96 31.71
C ALA A 363 11.48 13.45 31.79
N THR A 364 11.90 13.99 30.65
CA THR A 364 12.38 15.35 30.55
C THR A 364 11.77 15.97 29.31
N ASP A 365 10.66 16.70 29.43
CA ASP A 365 9.91 17.10 28.24
C ASP A 365 10.07 18.57 27.91
N THR A 366 9.89 18.92 26.64
CA THR A 366 9.94 20.31 26.17
C THR A 366 8.61 20.70 25.56
N LEU A 367 7.89 21.59 26.24
CA LEU A 367 6.71 22.25 25.72
C LEU A 367 7.15 23.50 24.95
N VAL A 368 6.76 23.61 23.68
CA VAL A 368 7.10 24.77 22.86
C VAL A 368 5.84 25.61 22.65
N PHE A 369 5.92 26.88 22.98
CA PHE A 369 4.88 27.85 22.68
C PHE A 369 5.44 28.93 21.75
N ASN A 370 4.70 29.27 20.71
CA ASN A 370 4.98 30.33 19.75
C ASN A 370 3.90 31.42 19.83
N PRO A 371 4.17 32.61 19.25
CA PRO A 371 3.16 33.66 19.17
C PRO A 371 1.86 33.17 18.53
N GLY A 372 0.75 33.32 19.25
CA GLY A 372 -0.59 32.94 18.80
C GLY A 372 -0.97 31.47 18.95
N ASP A 373 -0.13 30.64 19.59
CA ASP A 373 -0.49 29.27 19.91
C ASP A 373 -1.66 29.25 20.93
N SER A 374 -1.55 30.06 21.98
CA SER A 374 -2.61 30.27 22.98
C SER A 374 -3.15 31.71 22.95
N THR A 375 -4.18 31.98 23.75
CA THR A 375 -4.77 33.31 23.95
C THR A 375 -4.83 33.70 25.43
N HIS A 376 -5.25 34.93 25.74
CA HIS A 376 -5.61 35.34 27.11
C HIS A 376 -7.12 35.26 27.39
N ARG A 377 -7.90 34.68 26.47
CA ARG A 377 -9.35 34.50 26.62
C ARG A 377 -9.62 33.09 27.11
N SER A 378 -10.55 32.96 28.05
CA SER A 378 -10.78 31.71 28.78
C SER A 378 -11.11 30.48 27.93
N ASP A 379 -11.57 30.67 26.69
CA ASP A 379 -11.92 29.63 25.74
C ASP A 379 -10.75 29.15 24.86
N GLY A 380 -9.62 29.85 24.88
CA GLY A 380 -8.42 29.50 24.10
C GLY A 380 -7.16 29.60 24.94
N ILE A 381 -7.21 29.20 26.22
CA ILE A 381 -6.03 29.09 27.08
C ILE A 381 -5.61 27.62 27.13
N ASP A 382 -4.39 27.35 26.70
CA ASP A 382 -3.78 26.03 26.81
C ASP A 382 -3.64 25.59 28.27
N LEU A 383 -3.77 24.29 28.49
CA LEU A 383 -3.68 23.64 29.77
C LEU A 383 -2.49 22.69 29.81
N VAL A 384 -1.63 22.87 30.81
CA VAL A 384 -0.52 21.97 31.11
C VAL A 384 -0.79 21.20 32.39
N GLU A 385 -0.77 19.88 32.27
CA GLU A 385 -0.92 18.94 33.37
C GLU A 385 0.36 18.12 33.55
N GLY A 386 0.76 17.88 34.80
CA GLY A 386 1.88 16.99 35.13
C GLY A 386 3.28 17.60 35.09
N PHE A 387 3.44 18.86 34.66
CA PHE A 387 4.75 19.52 34.50
C PHE A 387 5.67 19.40 35.72
N ASN A 388 6.84 18.81 35.50
CA ASN A 388 7.88 18.59 36.49
C ASN A 388 8.96 19.67 36.41
N VAL A 389 8.89 20.63 37.34
CA VAL A 389 9.82 21.78 37.42
C VAL A 389 11.30 21.42 37.57
N ASP A 390 11.64 20.20 37.95
CA ASP A 390 13.04 19.77 38.09
C ASP A 390 13.63 19.30 36.75
N ASN A 391 12.80 18.85 35.81
CA ASN A 391 13.24 18.21 34.57
C ASN A 391 12.78 18.97 33.32
N ASP A 392 11.49 19.33 33.26
CA ASP A 392 10.86 19.79 32.03
C ASP A 392 11.25 21.24 31.70
N LYS A 393 11.07 21.57 30.41
CA LYS A 393 11.38 22.88 29.84
C LYS A 393 10.19 23.46 29.11
N ILE A 394 10.08 24.77 29.20
CA ILE A 394 9.19 25.59 28.39
C ILE A 394 10.07 26.38 27.42
N ASP A 395 9.90 26.15 26.13
CA ASP A 395 10.62 26.86 25.08
C ASP A 395 9.77 28.03 24.57
N LEU A 396 10.28 29.24 24.82
CA LEU A 396 9.71 30.51 24.37
C LEU A 396 10.63 31.22 23.36
N SER A 397 11.64 30.54 22.81
CA SER A 397 12.58 31.14 21.86
C SER A 397 11.90 31.64 20.58
N GLY A 398 10.69 31.15 20.27
CA GLY A 398 9.84 31.66 19.19
C GLY A 398 9.42 33.14 19.35
N PHE A 399 9.51 33.71 20.56
CA PHE A 399 9.19 35.12 20.84
C PHE A 399 10.38 36.08 20.64
N GLY A 400 11.55 35.58 20.22
CA GLY A 400 12.75 36.40 20.03
C GLY A 400 13.47 36.72 21.36
N ASP A 401 13.82 37.99 21.60
CA ASP A 401 14.57 38.41 22.80
C ASP A 401 13.68 38.51 24.07
N ILE A 402 12.87 37.47 24.33
CA ILE A 402 11.95 37.41 25.46
C ILE A 402 12.68 37.24 26.80
N VAL A 403 12.14 37.83 27.87
CA VAL A 403 12.71 37.70 29.23
C VAL A 403 11.69 37.20 30.23
N PHE A 404 12.09 36.23 31.06
CA PHE A 404 11.29 35.81 32.21
C PHE A 404 11.52 36.72 33.43
N LYS A 405 10.44 37.14 34.09
CA LYS A 405 10.41 37.99 35.28
C LYS A 405 9.62 37.28 36.38
N LYS A 406 9.96 37.56 37.65
CA LYS A 406 9.33 36.91 38.80
C LYS A 406 7.99 37.51 39.25
N ILE A 407 7.67 38.73 38.83
CA ILE A 407 6.55 39.50 39.43
C ILE A 407 5.68 40.15 38.34
N ASP A 408 6.30 40.82 37.38
CA ASP A 408 5.60 41.63 36.37
C ASP A 408 6.47 41.76 35.10
N PHE A 409 5.87 42.22 34.01
CA PHE A 409 6.49 42.41 32.70
C PHE A 409 7.67 43.40 32.72
N ALA A 410 8.63 43.19 31.81
CA ALA A 410 9.85 43.99 31.67
C ALA A 410 9.57 45.43 31.17
N GLY A 411 8.48 45.63 30.42
CA GLY A 411 8.06 46.88 29.79
C GLY A 411 8.99 47.37 28.68
N HIS A 412 8.60 48.48 28.02
CA HIS A 412 9.41 49.20 27.01
C HIS A 412 9.61 48.47 25.68
N GLY A 413 8.62 47.71 25.21
CA GLY A 413 8.66 47.05 23.89
C GLY A 413 9.50 45.78 23.84
N GLN A 414 9.94 45.28 24.99
CA GLN A 414 10.58 43.97 25.13
C GLN A 414 9.53 42.94 25.53
N ALA A 415 9.43 41.84 24.75
CA ALA A 415 8.62 40.69 25.11
C ALA A 415 9.02 40.15 26.48
N SER A 416 8.05 39.82 27.32
CA SER A 416 8.36 39.28 28.64
C SER A 416 7.28 38.35 29.17
N ALA A 417 7.69 37.44 30.05
CA ALA A 417 6.80 36.49 30.69
C ALA A 417 6.95 36.53 32.22
N TYR A 418 5.88 36.25 32.95
CA TYR A 418 5.95 35.94 34.37
C TYR A 418 4.91 34.87 34.74
N TYR A 419 5.19 34.12 35.80
CA TYR A 419 4.27 33.11 36.33
C TYR A 419 3.61 33.62 37.62
N ASP A 420 2.28 33.54 37.71
CA ASP A 420 1.52 34.05 38.87
C ASP A 420 1.12 32.97 39.90
N GLY A 421 1.54 31.72 39.68
CA GLY A 421 1.17 30.56 40.50
C GLY A 421 0.04 29.71 39.89
N THR A 422 -0.57 30.16 38.80
CA THR A 422 -1.55 29.38 38.01
C THR A 422 -1.33 29.57 36.52
N TYR A 423 -1.06 30.81 36.09
CA TYR A 423 -0.87 31.16 34.69
C TYR A 423 0.55 31.63 34.41
N LEU A 424 1.15 31.09 33.35
CA LEU A 424 2.25 31.74 32.66
C LEU A 424 1.64 32.83 31.77
N ARG A 425 1.94 34.09 32.08
CA ARG A 425 1.45 35.26 31.35
C ARG A 425 2.55 35.80 30.48
N ILE A 426 2.23 36.07 29.22
CA ILE A 426 3.18 36.54 28.20
C ILE A 426 2.67 37.86 27.62
N ASP A 427 3.55 38.85 27.60
CA ASP A 427 3.44 40.12 26.91
C ASP A 427 4.37 40.01 25.69
N GLU A 428 3.79 39.87 24.50
CA GLU A 428 4.53 39.63 23.27
C GLU A 428 5.14 40.92 22.72
N ASN A 429 4.43 42.04 22.91
CA ASN A 429 4.74 43.31 22.26
C ASN A 429 5.44 44.33 23.19
N GLY A 430 5.53 44.02 24.48
CA GLY A 430 6.20 44.82 25.50
C GLY A 430 5.42 46.04 26.00
N ASP A 431 4.09 46.07 25.82
CA ASP A 431 3.19 47.14 26.29
C ASP A 431 2.67 46.93 27.72
N ARG A 432 3.07 45.82 28.36
CA ARG A 432 2.66 45.37 29.70
C ARG A 432 1.20 44.92 29.77
N ALA A 433 0.60 44.58 28.65
CA ALA A 433 -0.66 43.83 28.60
C ALA A 433 -0.37 42.34 28.45
N VAL A 434 -1.32 41.52 28.88
CA VAL A 434 -1.25 40.07 28.66
C VAL A 434 -1.76 39.80 27.25
N ASP A 435 -0.89 39.27 26.40
CA ASP A 435 -1.23 38.85 25.04
C ASP A 435 -1.62 37.37 25.03
N MET A 436 -0.89 36.54 25.77
CA MET A 436 -1.07 35.08 25.83
C MET A 436 -1.00 34.55 27.28
N MET A 437 -1.76 33.49 27.57
CA MET A 437 -1.76 32.80 28.86
C MET A 437 -1.67 31.28 28.67
N ILE A 438 -0.92 30.60 29.55
CA ILE A 438 -0.94 29.14 29.66
C ILE A 438 -1.29 28.79 31.10
N GLU A 439 -2.27 27.90 31.30
CA GLU A 439 -2.66 27.40 32.62
C GLU A 439 -1.80 26.19 33.00
N PHE A 440 -1.27 26.18 34.23
CA PHE A 440 -0.57 25.03 34.78
C PHE A 440 -1.33 24.48 35.99
N THR A 441 -1.52 23.16 36.01
CA THR A 441 -2.07 22.48 37.20
C THR A 441 -0.94 21.99 38.10
N ASN A 442 -1.11 22.18 39.42
CA ASN A 442 -0.19 21.68 40.46
C ASN A 442 1.27 22.20 40.39
N VAL A 443 1.54 23.29 39.67
CA VAL A 443 2.85 23.97 39.65
C VAL A 443 2.80 25.22 40.50
N ASN A 444 3.57 25.25 41.60
CA ASN A 444 3.53 26.40 42.53
C ASN A 444 4.43 27.56 42.11
N ASP A 445 5.56 27.29 41.44
CA ASP A 445 6.53 28.31 41.03
C ASP A 445 7.27 27.85 39.77
N LEU A 446 7.69 28.81 38.95
CA LEU A 446 8.56 28.62 37.79
C LEU A 446 9.76 29.56 37.92
N SER A 447 10.94 29.04 37.65
CA SER A 447 12.20 29.77 37.68
C SER A 447 12.76 29.96 36.28
N GLY A 448 13.74 30.86 36.12
CA GLY A 448 14.41 31.04 34.83
C GLY A 448 15.03 29.75 34.27
N ASP A 449 15.40 28.80 35.13
CA ASP A 449 15.97 27.51 34.71
C ASP A 449 14.94 26.61 34.04
N ASN A 450 13.64 26.88 34.19
CA ASN A 450 12.56 26.15 33.52
C ASN A 450 12.36 26.58 32.06
N PHE A 451 13.02 27.65 31.62
CA PHE A 451 12.79 28.22 30.30
C PHE A 451 13.98 28.10 29.37
N ILE A 452 13.68 27.89 28.09
CA ILE A 452 14.57 28.20 26.96
C ILE A 452 14.03 29.53 26.40
N LEU A 453 14.83 30.59 26.51
CA LEU A 453 14.45 31.97 26.18
C LEU A 453 15.24 32.50 24.98
#